data_AF-A0A350RE63-F1
#
_entry.id   AF-A0A350RE63-F1
#
_cell.length_a   1.000
_cell.length_b   1.000
_cell.length_c   1.000
_cell.angle_alpha   90.00
_cell.angle_beta   90.00
_cell.angle_gamma   90.00
#
_symmetry.space_group_name_H-M   'P 1'
#
loop_
_entity.id
_entity.type
_entity.pdbx_description
1 polymer ?
#
loop_
_entity_poly.entity_id
_entity_poly.type
_entity_poly.pdbx_seq_one_letter_code
_entity_poly.pdbx_strand_id
1 'polypeptide(L)' 'MKIMLAKLLEWFLGALPFFFGLAFLAPLSVQIMAQFGVTAVGGIDMWTLALIIFGTWGGVASWTGRWI' A
#
# COMPACT_ATOMS: atom_id res chain seq x y z
N MET A 1 28.00 -8.99 -10.44
CA MET A 1 26.64 -8.87 -11.01
C MET A 1 25.59 -9.70 -10.26
N LYS A 2 25.75 -11.03 -10.10
CA LYS A 2 24.77 -11.89 -9.39
C LYS A 2 24.44 -11.46 -7.94
N ILE A 3 25.45 -11.03 -7.17
CA ILE A 3 25.28 -10.66 -5.74
C ILE A 3 24.45 -9.37 -5.57
N MET A 4 24.62 -8.39 -6.47
CA MET A 4 23.87 -7.14 -6.41
C MET A 4 22.39 -7.34 -6.76
N LEU A 5 22.12 -8.20 -7.74
CA LEU A 5 20.74 -8.54 -8.13
C LEU A 5 19.98 -9.23 -6.99
N ALA A 6 20.64 -10.14 -6.27
CA ALA A 6 20.04 -10.82 -5.13
C ALA A 6 19.66 -9.84 -4.01
N LYS A 7 20.55 -8.91 -3.65
CA LYS A 7 20.28 -7.87 -2.64
C LYS A 7 19.14 -6.93 -3.06
N LEU A 8 19.07 -6.58 -4.34
CA LEU A 8 17.99 -5.75 -4.87
C LEU A 8 16.65 -6.48 -4.77
N LEU A 9 16.61 -7.75 -5.13
CA LEU A 9 15.41 -8.57 -5.04
C LEU A 9 14.95 -8.74 -3.59
N GLU A 10 15.88 -9.01 -2.67
CA GLU A 10 15.59 -9.12 -1.24
C GLU A 10 14.97 -7.83 -0.69
N TRP A 11 15.54 -6.67 -1.03
CA TRP A 11 15.01 -5.37 -0.63
C TRP A 11 13.62 -5.12 -1.24
N PHE A 12 13.43 -5.43 -2.53
CA PHE A 12 12.15 -5.28 -3.21
C PHE A 12 11.06 -6.17 -2.59
N LEU A 13 11.38 -7.42 -2.29
CA LEU A 13 10.47 -8.36 -1.65
C LEU A 13 10.16 -7.94 -0.19
N GLY A 14 11.12 -7.34 0.51
CA GLY A 14 10.90 -6.75 1.83
C GLY A 14 9.94 -5.55 1.80
N ALA A 15 10.01 -4.73 0.76
CA ALA A 15 9.11 -3.59 0.54
C ALA A 15 7.80 -3.96 -0.17
N LEU A 16 7.59 -5.24 -0.51
CA LEU A 16 6.42 -5.72 -1.23
C LEU A 16 5.09 -5.35 -0.55
N PRO A 17 4.93 -5.43 0.79
CA PRO A 17 3.70 -5.00 1.46
C PRO A 17 3.41 -3.51 1.26
N PHE A 18 4.43 -2.67 1.24
CA PHE A 18 4.29 -1.23 1.00
C PHE A 18 3.80 -0.94 -0.43
N PHE A 19 4.45 -1.55 -1.43
CA PHE A 19 4.02 -1.40 -2.82
C PHE A 19 2.61 -1.97 -3.05
N PHE A 20 2.28 -3.09 -2.42
CA PHE A 20 0.94 -3.65 -2.48
C PHE A 20 -0.12 -2.73 -1.85
N GLY A 21 0.19 -2.14 -0.69
CA GLY A 21 -0.67 -1.16 -0.04
C GLY A 21 -0.98 0.04 -0.94
N LEU A 22 0.05 0.65 -1.52
CA LEU A 22 -0.10 1.85 -2.33
C LEU A 22 -0.63 1.60 -3.75
N ALA A 23 -0.10 0.60 -4.45
CA ALA A 23 -0.39 0.39 -5.87
C ALA A 23 -1.62 -0.49 -6.11
N PHE A 24 -2.06 -1.27 -5.11
CA PHE A 24 -3.20 -2.17 -5.24
C PHE A 24 -4.32 -1.84 -4.26
N LEU A 25 -4.05 -1.89 -2.94
CA LEU A 25 -5.11 -1.74 -1.94
C LEU A 25 -5.74 -0.34 -1.93
N ALA A 26 -4.92 0.72 -2.03
CA ALA A 26 -5.44 2.09 -2.08
C ALA A 26 -6.34 2.34 -3.32
N PRO A 27 -5.92 2.04 -4.55
CA PRO A 27 -6.81 2.16 -5.72
C PRO A 27 -8.05 1.27 -5.63
N LEU A 28 -7.92 0.04 -5.13
CA LEU A 28 -9.05 -0.89 -4.99
C LEU A 28 -10.09 -0.35 -4.02
N SER A 29 -9.66 0.12 -2.85
CA SER A 29 -10.55 0.68 -1.83
C SER A 29 -11.25 1.94 -2.33
N VAL A 30 -10.56 2.85 -3.03
CA VAL A 30 -11.21 4.00 -3.67
C VAL A 30 -12.29 3.58 -4.66
N GLN A 31 -11.99 2.60 -5.52
CA GLN A 31 -12.96 2.08 -6.51
C GLN A 31 -14.17 1.44 -5.83
N ILE A 32 -13.96 0.63 -4.79
CA ILE A 32 -15.04 0.02 -4.02
C ILE A 32 -15.90 1.11 -3.37
N MET A 33 -15.30 2.07 -2.69
CA MET A 33 -16.05 3.14 -2.01
C MET A 33 -16.83 4.00 -3.02
N ALA A 34 -16.26 4.27 -4.19
CA ALA A 34 -16.95 4.98 -5.27
C ALA A 34 -18.19 4.21 -5.78
N GLN A 35 -18.15 2.87 -5.82
CA GLN A 35 -19.33 2.06 -6.16
C GLN A 35 -20.47 2.22 -5.14
N PHE A 36 -20.14 2.53 -3.88
CA PHE A 36 -21.12 2.84 -2.83
C PHE A 36 -21.47 4.33 -2.76
N GLY A 37 -21.00 5.15 -3.71
CA GLY A 37 -21.26 6.60 -3.72
C GLY A 37 -20.44 7.40 -2.72
N VAL A 38 -19.43 6.80 -2.09
CA VAL A 38 -18.57 7.46 -1.11
C VAL A 38 -17.28 7.93 -1.79
N THR A 39 -17.16 9.23 -1.99
CA THR A 39 -15.97 9.86 -2.59
C THR A 39 -15.11 10.62 -1.58
N ALA A 40 -15.66 10.89 -0.38
CA ALA A 40 -14.97 11.54 0.73
C ALA A 40 -15.56 11.08 2.07
N VAL A 41 -14.75 11.12 3.13
CA VAL A 41 -15.19 10.86 4.52
C VAL A 41 -14.70 12.00 5.39
N GLY A 42 -15.61 12.65 6.13
CA GLY A 42 -15.27 13.77 7.01
C GLY A 42 -14.66 14.98 6.28
N GLY A 43 -14.98 15.17 5.00
CA GLY A 43 -14.40 16.23 4.16
C GLY A 43 -13.05 15.91 3.55
N ILE A 44 -12.48 14.73 3.82
CA ILE A 44 -11.21 14.27 3.25
C ILE A 44 -11.52 13.34 2.07
N ASP A 45 -10.84 13.57 0.95
CA ASP A 45 -11.02 12.74 -0.24
C ASP A 45 -10.58 11.29 0.00
N MET A 46 -11.27 10.34 -0.64
CA MET A 46 -10.99 8.92 -0.44
C MET A 46 -9.60 8.49 -0.91
N TRP A 47 -9.00 9.16 -1.90
CA TRP A 47 -7.64 8.85 -2.34
C TRP A 47 -6.63 9.13 -1.25
N THR A 48 -6.69 10.32 -0.64
CA THR A 48 -5.84 10.71 0.48
C THR A 48 -6.02 9.76 1.65
N LEU A 49 -7.26 9.44 2.03
CA LEU A 49 -7.53 8.50 3.12
C LEU A 49 -6.97 7.10 2.82
N ALA A 50 -7.22 6.58 1.62
CA ALA A 50 -6.74 5.26 1.23
C ALA A 50 -5.20 5.20 1.21
N LEU A 51 -4.53 6.21 0.66
CA LEU A 51 -3.07 6.28 0.64
C LEU A 51 -2.48 6.36 2.05
N ILE A 52 -3.08 7.14 2.95
CA ILE A 52 -2.64 7.21 4.35
C ILE A 52 -2.79 5.83 5.01
N ILE A 53 -3.97 5.22 4.91
CA ILE A 53 -4.26 3.94 5.57
C ILE A 53 -3.36 2.83 5.03
N PHE A 54 -3.35 2.61 3.71
CA PHE A 54 -2.63 1.50 3.11
C PHE A 54 -1.13 1.75 2.96
N GLY A 55 -0.70 3.02 2.87
CA GLY A 55 0.70 3.39 2.97
C GLY A 55 1.26 3.16 4.37
N THR A 56 0.50 3.52 5.42
CA THR A 56 0.88 3.26 6.81
C THR A 56 0.92 1.76 7.10
N TRP A 57 -0.15 1.02 6.76
CA TRP A 57 -0.19 -0.43 6.93
C TRP A 57 0.95 -1.12 6.17
N GLY A 58 1.14 -0.78 4.88
CA GLY A 58 2.17 -1.39 4.05
C GLY A 58 3.59 -1.05 4.52
N GLY A 59 3.81 0.15 5.04
CA GLY A 59 5.08 0.58 5.64
C GLY A 59 5.38 -0.20 6.92
N VAL A 60 4.40 -0.30 7.83
CA VAL A 60 4.51 -1.12 9.05
C VAL A 60 4.77 -2.58 8.69
N ALA A 61 4.01 -3.15 7.75
CA ALA A 61 4.14 -4.53 7.33
C ALA A 61 5.52 -4.84 6.72
N SER A 62 6.07 -3.91 5.94
CA SER A 62 7.41 -4.03 5.35
C SER A 62 8.50 -3.95 6.43
N TRP A 63 8.32 -3.11 7.45
CA TRP A 63 9.25 -3.03 8.58
C TRP A 63 9.20 -4.32 9.42
N THR A 64 8.01 -4.78 9.78
CA THR A 64 7.86 -5.97 10.63
C THR A 64 8.10 -7.29 9.88
N GLY A 65 8.24 -7.26 8.54
CA GLY A 65 8.35 -8.45 7.70
C GLY A 65 7.10 -9.32 7.76
N ARG A 66 5.94 -8.74 8.12
CA ARG A 66 4.69 -9.45 8.40
C ARG A 66 3.53 -8.71 7.76
N TRP A 67 2.63 -9.44 7.12
CA TRP A 67 1.45 -8.87 6.46
C TRP A 67 0.28 -8.61 7.44
N ILE A 68 0.28 -9.28 8.59
CA ILE A 68 -0.73 -9.20 9.67
C ILE A 68 -0.03 -9.21 11.02
#